data_AF-A0A345NZX5-F1
#
_entry.id   AF-A0A345NZX5-F1
#
_cell.length_a   1.000
_cell.length_b   1.000
_cell.length_c   1.000
_cell.angle_alpha   90.00
_cell.angle_beta   90.00
_cell.angle_gamma   90.00
#
_symmetry.space_group_name_H-M   'P 1'
#
loop_
_entity.id
_entity.type
_entity.pdbx_description
1 polymer ?
#
loop_
_entity_poly.entity_id
_entity_poly.type
_entity_poly.pdbx_seq_one_letter_code
_entity_poly.pdbx_strand_id
1 'polypeptide(L)'
;MFSTQWSANEIAMRQFLLKLNGNIAIFTVLIALQIISTVFLSGASTSTSSYLDGQNPLSFDFNTISNDGQVGLMLFWSIIIGFYLTSAAQRNESFTFVANRLTFQLANFYFFCAAALFGGVTTILLSSVMKIIAMLQVNTIMQADGILSAPLDFLSQVFVLSAYSLLFMLIAYTVGSLVQWNKAFILLLALLWIAFTQTTFFSTGDSSKGVLYFFYGETSILLFTLKVLLAVAILFGSSFWVTNRLEVRNP
;
A
#
# COMPACT_ATOMS: atom_id res chain seq x y z
N MET A 1 -0.16 -39.14 -25.20
CA MET A 1 0.46 -38.58 -23.98
C MET A 1 1.14 -37.28 -24.37
N PHE A 2 0.51 -36.13 -24.13
CA PHE A 2 1.12 -34.83 -24.47
C PHE A 2 1.85 -34.30 -23.24
N SER A 3 3.16 -34.39 -23.27
CA SER A 3 4.07 -33.59 -22.45
C SER A 3 4.00 -32.14 -22.97
N THR A 4 2.96 -31.40 -22.60
CA THR A 4 3.06 -29.94 -22.64
C THR A 4 3.89 -29.55 -21.44
N GLN A 5 5.16 -29.23 -21.64
CA GLN A 5 5.96 -28.60 -20.60
C GLN A 5 5.36 -27.20 -20.39
N TRP A 6 4.64 -27.02 -19.28
CA TRP A 6 4.01 -25.74 -18.99
C TRP A 6 5.09 -24.70 -18.71
N SER A 7 4.92 -23.50 -19.27
CA SER A 7 5.85 -22.41 -19.01
C SER A 7 5.83 -22.04 -17.53
N ALA A 8 6.97 -21.63 -16.97
CA ALA A 8 7.06 -21.25 -15.55
C ALA A 8 6.06 -20.12 -15.19
N ASN A 9 5.73 -19.26 -16.15
CA ASN A 9 4.75 -18.18 -15.98
C ASN A 9 3.31 -18.72 -15.88
N GLU A 10 2.92 -19.69 -16.71
CA GLU A 10 1.59 -20.31 -16.63
C GLU A 10 1.37 -21.03 -15.30
N ILE A 11 2.41 -21.71 -14.79
CA ILE A 11 2.37 -22.36 -13.48
C ILE A 11 2.23 -21.30 -12.38
N ALA A 12 3.01 -20.22 -12.45
CA ALA A 12 2.94 -19.11 -11.49
C ALA A 12 1.56 -18.43 -11.51
N MET A 13 0.96 -18.21 -12.69
CA MET A 13 -0.37 -17.62 -12.82
C MET A 13 -1.47 -18.49 -12.21
N ARG A 14 -1.41 -19.81 -12.43
CA ARG A 14 -2.36 -20.75 -11.80
C ARG A 14 -2.19 -20.80 -10.29
N GLN A 15 -0.95 -20.80 -9.80
CA GLN A 15 -0.65 -20.73 -8.37
C GLN A 15 -1.14 -19.40 -7.76
N PHE A 16 -1.01 -18.30 -8.49
CA PHE A 16 -1.58 -17.01 -8.12
C PHE A 16 -3.11 -17.08 -7.99
N LEU A 17 -3.83 -17.63 -8.98
CA LEU A 17 -5.30 -17.73 -8.92
C LEU A 17 -5.78 -18.59 -7.75
N LEU A 18 -5.06 -19.68 -7.45
CA LEU A 18 -5.36 -20.51 -6.28
C LEU A 18 -5.13 -19.74 -4.97
N LYS A 19 -4.02 -19.01 -4.86
CA LYS A 19 -3.74 -18.12 -3.71
C LYS A 19 -4.80 -17.05 -3.56
N LEU A 20 -5.26 -16.46 -4.67
CA LEU A 20 -6.30 -15.44 -4.65
C LEU A 20 -7.62 -15.98 -4.09
N ASN A 21 -8.04 -17.16 -4.56
CA ASN A 21 -9.26 -17.81 -4.09
C ASN A 21 -9.16 -18.29 -2.64
N GLY A 22 -8.00 -18.84 -2.23
CA GLY A 22 -7.77 -19.30 -0.86
C GLY A 22 -7.69 -18.15 0.17
N ASN A 23 -7.27 -16.96 -0.26
CA ASN A 23 -7.06 -15.81 0.61
C ASN A 23 -8.12 -14.71 0.45
N ILE A 24 -9.33 -15.05 0.00
CA ILE A 24 -10.40 -14.06 -0.21
C ILE A 24 -10.73 -13.26 1.06
N ALA A 25 -10.56 -13.89 2.23
CA ALA A 25 -10.79 -13.26 3.53
C ALA A 25 -9.92 -12.01 3.76
N ILE A 26 -8.72 -11.95 3.16
CA ILE A 26 -7.82 -10.80 3.26
C ILE A 26 -8.46 -9.55 2.62
N PHE A 27 -9.17 -9.73 1.51
CA PHE A 27 -9.90 -8.66 0.83
C PHE A 27 -11.16 -8.26 1.59
N THR A 28 -11.83 -9.20 2.26
CA THR A 28 -12.95 -8.87 3.16
C THR A 28 -12.51 -7.98 4.32
N VAL A 29 -11.34 -8.24 4.90
CA VAL A 29 -10.75 -7.39 5.94
C VAL A 29 -10.47 -5.98 5.41
N LEU A 30 -9.96 -5.85 4.17
CA LEU A 30 -9.79 -4.54 3.55
C LEU A 30 -11.11 -3.78 3.45
N ILE A 31 -12.15 -4.42 2.92
CA ILE A 31 -13.46 -3.79 2.75
C ILE A 31 -14.01 -3.32 4.10
N ALA A 32 -13.92 -4.16 5.14
CA ALA A 32 -14.32 -3.78 6.49
C ALA A 32 -13.52 -2.59 7.03
N LEU A 33 -12.20 -2.60 6.85
CA LEU A 33 -11.30 -1.51 7.23
C LEU A 33 -11.64 -0.19 6.51
N GLN A 34 -11.96 -0.28 5.22
CA GLN A 34 -12.36 0.87 4.40
C GLN A 34 -13.71 1.45 4.86
N ILE A 35 -14.69 0.60 5.18
CA ILE A 35 -15.98 1.04 5.74
C ILE A 35 -15.77 1.71 7.10
N ILE A 36 -15.01 1.09 7.99
CA ILE A 36 -14.69 1.66 9.31
C ILE A 36 -14.01 3.01 9.16
N SER A 37 -13.03 3.12 8.26
CA SER A 37 -12.35 4.39 8.01
C SER A 37 -13.31 5.47 7.49
N THR A 38 -14.22 5.09 6.60
CA THR A 38 -15.23 6.02 6.07
C THR A 38 -16.27 6.42 7.08
N VAL A 39 -16.60 5.60 8.07
CA VAL A 39 -17.61 5.97 9.08
C VAL A 39 -16.99 6.73 10.24
N PHE A 40 -15.81 6.29 10.70
CA PHE A 40 -15.20 6.79 11.94
C PHE A 40 -14.11 7.83 11.72
N LEU A 41 -13.38 7.78 10.59
CA LEU A 41 -12.30 8.73 10.30
C LEU A 41 -12.74 9.84 9.32
N SER A 42 -13.83 9.65 8.56
CA SER A 42 -14.37 10.71 7.71
C SER A 42 -14.88 11.86 8.59
N GLY A 43 -14.25 13.03 8.51
CA GLY A 43 -14.66 14.23 9.26
C GLY A 43 -13.90 14.47 10.57
N ALA A 44 -13.03 13.55 11.01
CA ALA A 44 -12.17 13.75 12.18
C ALA A 44 -11.14 14.87 11.98
N SER A 45 -10.81 15.22 10.73
CA SER A 45 -9.91 16.30 10.34
C SER A 45 -10.65 17.48 9.70
N THR A 46 -11.81 17.85 10.25
CA THR A 46 -12.45 19.13 9.91
C THR A 46 -11.72 20.26 10.61
N SER A 47 -10.85 20.96 9.88
CA SER A 47 -10.28 22.21 10.38
C SER A 47 -11.10 23.38 9.82
N THR A 48 -11.80 24.08 10.71
CA THR A 48 -12.45 25.35 10.38
C THR A 48 -11.43 26.46 10.58
N SER A 49 -11.08 27.15 9.50
CA SER A 49 -10.29 28.39 9.58
C SER A 49 -11.17 29.56 9.16
N SER A 50 -11.27 30.56 10.03
CA SER A 50 -11.97 31.80 9.76
C SER A 50 -10.95 32.88 9.39
N TYR A 51 -11.09 33.44 8.20
CA TYR A 51 -10.31 34.60 7.78
C TYR A 51 -11.16 35.86 7.97
N LEU A 52 -10.70 36.76 8.85
CA LEU A 52 -11.27 38.09 9.07
C LEU A 52 -10.30 39.11 8.48
N ASP A 53 -10.70 39.74 7.38
CA ASP A 53 -9.98 40.89 6.83
C ASP A 53 -10.27 42.12 7.69
N GLY A 54 -9.23 42.75 8.26
CA GLY A 54 -9.37 43.86 9.19
C GLY A 54 -10.02 45.13 8.60
N GLN A 55 -10.23 45.18 7.27
CA GLN A 55 -10.82 46.32 6.56
C GLN A 55 -12.13 46.01 5.83
N ASN A 56 -12.50 44.74 5.63
CA ASN A 56 -13.76 44.33 5.00
C ASN A 56 -14.58 43.44 5.95
N PRO A 57 -15.91 43.63 6.06
CA PRO A 57 -16.77 42.82 6.92
C PRO A 57 -17.03 41.38 6.38
N LEU A 58 -16.23 40.90 5.43
CA LEU A 58 -16.37 39.59 4.82
C LEU A 58 -15.57 38.56 5.64
N SER A 59 -16.28 37.69 6.35
CA SER A 59 -15.72 36.52 7.00
C SER A 59 -15.86 35.30 6.09
N PHE A 60 -14.75 34.62 5.81
CA PHE A 60 -14.76 33.34 5.09
C PHE A 60 -14.45 32.21 6.05
N ASP A 61 -15.33 31.22 6.10
CA ASP A 61 -15.11 29.96 6.82
C ASP A 61 -14.69 28.88 5.82
N PHE A 62 -13.48 28.37 5.97
CA PHE A 62 -12.97 27.24 5.20
C PHE A 62 -13.06 25.99 6.04
N ASN A 63 -13.83 25.00 5.57
CA ASN A 63 -13.85 23.66 6.15
C ASN A 63 -13.12 22.69 5.21
N THR A 64 -12.04 22.08 5.70
CA THR A 64 -11.30 21.06 4.96
C THR A 64 -11.78 19.68 5.38
N ILE A 65 -12.04 18.81 4.39
CA ILE A 65 -12.35 17.40 4.64
C ILE A 65 -11.26 16.59 3.95
N SER A 66 -10.43 15.90 4.73
CA SER A 66 -9.32 15.09 4.22
C SER A 66 -9.64 13.60 4.21
N ASN A 67 -8.97 12.87 3.31
CA ASN A 67 -9.04 11.42 3.20
C ASN A 67 -7.82 10.67 3.76
N ASP A 68 -6.97 11.35 4.53
CA ASP A 68 -5.70 10.78 5.01
C ASP A 68 -5.91 9.53 5.88
N GLY A 69 -7.03 9.46 6.61
CA GLY A 69 -7.39 8.31 7.44
C GLY A 69 -7.63 7.02 6.64
N GLN A 70 -8.28 7.09 5.48
CA GLN A 70 -8.52 5.92 4.63
C GLN A 70 -7.23 5.44 3.97
N VAL A 71 -6.41 6.39 3.51
CA VAL A 71 -5.09 6.11 2.93
C VAL A 71 -4.18 5.47 3.98
N GLY A 72 -4.14 6.01 5.20
CA GLY A 72 -3.34 5.46 6.30
C GLY A 72 -3.73 4.02 6.66
N LEU A 73 -5.03 3.72 6.78
CA LEU A 73 -5.50 2.37 7.07
C LEU A 73 -5.18 1.38 5.93
N MET A 74 -5.25 1.82 4.67
CA MET A 74 -4.88 1.03 3.50
C MET A 74 -3.39 0.68 3.50
N LEU A 75 -2.52 1.66 3.79
CA LEU A 75 -1.08 1.42 3.90
C LEU A 75 -0.76 0.48 5.07
N PHE A 76 -1.47 0.62 6.20
CA PHE A 76 -1.33 -0.30 7.32
C PHE A 76 -1.75 -1.74 6.95
N TRP A 77 -2.89 -1.91 6.28
CA TRP A 77 -3.32 -3.20 5.75
C TRP A 77 -2.32 -3.82 4.77
N SER A 78 -1.69 -2.98 3.94
CA SER A 78 -0.65 -3.40 2.99
C SER A 78 0.56 -4.03 3.72
N ILE A 79 0.95 -3.46 4.87
CA ILE A 79 2.02 -4.04 5.71
C ILE A 79 1.60 -5.41 6.25
N ILE A 80 0.38 -5.54 6.79
CA ILE A 80 -0.13 -6.81 7.35
C ILE A 80 -0.05 -7.92 6.30
N ILE A 81 -0.46 -7.64 5.06
CA ILE A 81 -0.42 -8.61 3.97
C ILE A 81 1.00 -9.04 3.63
N GLY A 82 1.93 -8.09 3.54
CA GLY A 82 3.32 -8.38 3.28
C GLY A 82 3.88 -9.38 4.31
N PHE A 83 3.58 -9.17 5.59
CA PHE A 83 3.96 -10.13 6.64
C PHE A 83 3.20 -11.45 6.56
N TYR A 84 1.88 -11.43 6.33
CA TYR A 84 1.05 -12.63 6.28
C TYR A 84 1.55 -13.65 5.24
N LEU A 85 1.92 -13.17 4.04
CA LEU A 85 2.43 -14.02 2.96
C LEU A 85 3.82 -14.60 3.20
N THR A 86 4.59 -14.04 4.14
CA THR A 86 5.84 -14.69 4.55
C THR A 86 5.57 -15.92 5.42
N SER A 87 4.43 -16.00 6.12
CA SER A 87 4.19 -16.99 7.18
C SER A 87 4.46 -18.44 6.77
N ALA A 88 4.89 -19.25 7.76
CA ALA A 88 5.21 -20.65 7.54
C ALA A 88 4.00 -21.46 7.03
N ALA A 89 2.78 -21.09 7.40
CA ALA A 89 1.55 -21.71 6.89
C ALA A 89 1.41 -21.53 5.37
N GLN A 90 1.58 -20.30 4.87
CA GLN A 90 1.49 -19.99 3.44
C GLN A 90 2.62 -20.63 2.61
N ARG A 91 3.81 -20.80 3.22
CA ARG A 91 4.92 -21.54 2.59
C ARG A 91 4.63 -23.04 2.53
N ASN A 92 4.09 -23.62 3.59
CA ASN A 92 3.77 -25.05 3.67
C ASN A 92 2.66 -25.45 2.70
N GLU A 93 1.61 -24.63 2.56
CA GLU A 93 0.57 -24.85 1.55
C GLU A 93 1.11 -24.85 0.11
N SER A 94 2.21 -24.12 -0.12
CA SER A 94 2.83 -24.02 -1.44
C SER A 94 3.69 -25.24 -1.79
N PHE A 95 4.17 -26.00 -0.80
CA PHE A 95 4.89 -27.27 -1.02
C PHE A 95 3.98 -28.44 -1.39
N THR A 96 2.67 -28.34 -1.10
CA THR A 96 1.68 -29.32 -1.58
C THR A 96 1.54 -29.27 -3.11
N PHE A 97 1.96 -28.16 -3.74
CA PHE A 97 2.04 -28.04 -5.19
C PHE A 97 3.49 -28.27 -5.67
N VAL A 98 3.65 -28.84 -6.87
CA VAL A 98 4.96 -28.99 -7.55
C VAL A 98 5.43 -27.61 -8.04
N ALA A 99 5.75 -26.72 -7.10
CA ALA A 99 6.19 -25.36 -7.37
C ALA A 99 7.72 -25.27 -7.26
N ASN A 100 8.34 -24.61 -8.24
CA ASN A 100 9.74 -24.22 -8.16
C ASN A 100 9.85 -22.91 -7.36
N ARG A 101 11.02 -22.62 -6.76
CA ARG A 101 11.28 -21.40 -5.96
C ARG A 101 10.90 -20.13 -6.69
N LEU A 102 11.21 -20.09 -7.99
CA LEU A 102 10.90 -18.97 -8.87
C LEU A 102 9.40 -18.81 -9.09
N THR A 103 8.65 -19.90 -9.28
CA THR A 103 7.20 -19.83 -9.53
C THR A 103 6.44 -19.40 -8.27
N PHE A 104 6.90 -19.82 -7.08
CA PHE A 104 6.34 -19.37 -5.81
C PHE A 104 6.54 -17.87 -5.58
N GLN A 105 7.76 -17.38 -5.77
CA GLN A 105 8.08 -15.96 -5.62
C GLN A 105 7.33 -15.09 -6.64
N LEU A 106 7.24 -15.56 -7.89
CA LEU A 106 6.50 -14.85 -8.93
C LEU A 106 4.99 -14.84 -8.64
N ALA A 107 4.42 -15.93 -8.13
CA ALA A 107 3.02 -15.97 -7.72
C ALA A 107 2.72 -15.02 -6.55
N ASN A 108 3.63 -14.89 -5.57
CA ASN A 108 3.49 -13.91 -4.50
C ASN A 108 3.57 -12.47 -5.04
N PHE A 109 4.47 -12.20 -5.99
CA PHE A 109 4.56 -10.90 -6.65
C PHE A 109 3.26 -10.53 -7.37
N TYR A 110 2.70 -11.44 -8.17
CA TYR A 110 1.40 -11.23 -8.82
C TYR A 110 0.27 -11.01 -7.81
N PHE A 111 0.29 -11.71 -6.68
CA PHE A 111 -0.65 -11.46 -5.59
C PHE A 111 -0.53 -10.04 -5.03
N PHE A 112 0.69 -9.55 -4.77
CA PHE A 112 0.90 -8.17 -4.30
C PHE A 112 0.43 -7.14 -5.33
N CYS A 113 0.71 -7.34 -6.62
CA CYS A 113 0.20 -6.45 -7.67
C CYS A 113 -1.32 -6.38 -7.69
N ALA A 114 -2.00 -7.53 -7.62
CA ALA A 114 -3.46 -7.57 -7.59
C ALA A 114 -4.03 -6.92 -6.32
N ALA A 115 -3.45 -7.22 -5.15
CA ALA A 115 -3.88 -6.66 -3.87
C ALA A 115 -3.68 -5.14 -3.79
N ALA A 116 -2.55 -4.63 -4.30
CA ALA A 116 -2.25 -3.20 -4.34
C ALA A 116 -3.16 -2.44 -5.32
N LEU A 117 -3.46 -3.02 -6.48
CA LEU A 117 -4.44 -2.46 -7.42
C LEU A 117 -5.84 -2.41 -6.80
N PHE A 118 -6.30 -3.53 -6.24
CA PHE A 118 -7.62 -3.59 -5.62
C PHE A 118 -7.75 -2.57 -4.47
N GLY A 119 -6.76 -2.52 -3.58
CA GLY A 119 -6.76 -1.57 -2.49
C GLY A 119 -6.71 -0.11 -2.94
N GLY A 120 -5.81 0.23 -3.87
CA GLY A 120 -5.74 1.59 -4.42
C GLY A 120 -7.04 2.03 -5.08
N VAL A 121 -7.65 1.17 -5.90
CA VAL A 121 -8.96 1.44 -6.52
C VAL A 121 -10.02 1.66 -5.45
N THR A 122 -10.17 0.74 -4.49
CA THR A 122 -11.22 0.85 -3.47
C THR A 122 -11.11 2.12 -2.64
N THR A 123 -9.92 2.50 -2.18
CA THR A 123 -9.71 3.70 -1.35
C THR A 123 -10.02 4.99 -2.11
N ILE A 124 -9.65 5.10 -3.40
CA ILE A 124 -9.94 6.31 -4.19
C ILE A 124 -11.43 6.39 -4.56
N LEU A 125 -12.08 5.26 -4.84
CA LEU A 125 -13.54 5.25 -5.04
C LEU A 125 -14.26 5.72 -3.77
N LEU A 126 -13.82 5.27 -2.61
CA LEU A 126 -14.40 5.64 -1.33
C LEU A 126 -14.14 7.11 -0.96
N SER A 127 -12.98 7.65 -1.36
CA SER A 127 -12.70 9.09 -1.32
C SER A 127 -13.74 9.89 -2.11
N SER A 128 -14.14 9.37 -3.28
CA SER A 128 -15.15 10.01 -4.11
C SER A 128 -16.53 9.95 -3.47
N VAL A 129 -16.85 8.85 -2.77
CA VAL A 129 -18.08 8.75 -1.96
C VAL A 129 -18.08 9.78 -0.83
N MET A 130 -16.95 10.01 -0.15
CA MET A 130 -16.83 11.06 0.86
C MET A 130 -17.13 12.46 0.30
N LYS A 131 -16.64 12.78 -0.91
CA LYS A 131 -16.95 14.06 -1.57
C LYS A 131 -18.47 14.22 -1.78
N ILE A 132 -19.16 13.15 -2.19
CA ILE A 132 -20.62 13.16 -2.38
C ILE A 132 -21.35 13.38 -1.04
N ILE A 133 -20.93 12.69 0.02
CA ILE A 133 -21.51 12.86 1.36
C ILE A 133 -21.32 14.30 1.85
N ALA A 134 -20.12 14.86 1.69
CA ALA A 134 -19.82 16.24 2.06
C ALA A 134 -20.69 17.25 1.30
N MET A 135 -20.86 17.06 -0.02
CA MET A 135 -21.75 17.91 -0.84
C MET A 135 -23.19 17.90 -0.36
N LEU A 136 -23.70 16.78 0.15
CA LEU A 136 -25.06 16.68 0.67
C LEU A 136 -25.24 17.37 2.04
N GLN A 137 -24.17 17.48 2.83
CA GLN A 137 -24.21 18.05 4.17
C GLN A 137 -23.98 19.56 4.21
N VAL A 138 -23.19 20.10 3.29
CA VAL A 138 -22.72 21.49 3.35
C VAL A 138 -23.13 22.26 2.08
N ASN A 139 -23.90 23.33 2.25
CA ASN A 139 -24.38 24.19 1.18
C ASN A 139 -23.29 25.21 0.75
N THR A 140 -22.10 24.71 0.40
CA THR A 140 -20.91 25.53 0.09
C THR A 140 -20.36 25.23 -1.31
N ILE A 141 -19.72 26.22 -1.91
CA ILE A 141 -18.98 26.08 -3.16
C ILE A 141 -17.76 25.18 -2.89
N MET A 142 -17.81 23.94 -3.39
CA MET A 142 -16.71 22.99 -3.29
C MET A 142 -15.87 23.02 -4.55
N GLN A 143 -14.55 23.08 -4.41
CA GLN A 143 -13.62 22.78 -5.50
C GLN A 143 -13.64 21.26 -5.72
N ALA A 144 -14.55 20.80 -6.57
CA ALA A 144 -14.76 19.39 -6.83
C ALA A 144 -14.21 19.00 -8.21
N ASP A 145 -12.88 18.91 -8.30
CA ASP A 145 -12.28 18.09 -9.35
C ASP A 145 -12.55 16.62 -8.99
N GLY A 146 -13.42 16.01 -9.80
CA GLY A 146 -13.90 14.64 -9.67
C GLY A 146 -13.67 13.88 -10.97
N ILE A 147 -14.16 12.65 -11.04
CA ILE A 147 -13.91 11.74 -12.17
C ILE A 147 -14.39 12.32 -13.53
N LEU A 148 -15.42 13.16 -13.51
CA LEU A 148 -16.02 13.77 -14.69
C LEU A 148 -15.31 15.06 -15.13
N SER A 149 -14.66 15.78 -14.22
CA SER A 149 -13.93 17.01 -14.53
C SER A 149 -12.44 16.77 -14.82
N ALA A 150 -11.81 15.81 -14.12
CA ALA A 150 -10.40 15.50 -14.28
C ALA A 150 -10.14 13.98 -14.20
N PRO A 151 -10.47 13.21 -15.25
CA PRO A 151 -10.29 11.75 -15.25
C PRO A 151 -8.82 11.32 -15.13
N LEU A 152 -7.88 12.11 -15.66
CA LEU A 152 -6.46 11.84 -15.54
C LEU A 152 -5.95 11.96 -14.11
N ASP A 153 -6.45 12.93 -13.34
CA ASP A 153 -6.07 13.11 -11.94
C ASP A 153 -6.63 12.01 -11.06
N PHE A 154 -7.82 11.51 -11.38
CA PHE A 154 -8.37 10.34 -10.72
C PHE A 154 -7.53 9.08 -10.96
N LEU A 155 -7.16 8.80 -12.22
CA LEU A 155 -6.34 7.63 -12.55
C LEU A 155 -4.93 7.74 -11.97
N SER A 156 -4.35 8.95 -11.92
CA SER A 156 -3.04 9.17 -11.31
C SER A 156 -3.08 8.91 -9.80
N GLN A 157 -4.13 9.32 -9.09
CA GLN A 157 -4.33 9.01 -7.67
C GLN A 157 -4.42 7.50 -7.42
N VAL A 158 -5.19 6.78 -8.23
CA VAL A 158 -5.29 5.30 -8.14
C VAL A 158 -3.91 4.68 -8.36
N PHE A 159 -3.21 5.09 -9.41
CA PHE A 159 -1.89 4.55 -9.74
C PHE A 159 -0.87 4.80 -8.62
N VAL A 160 -0.81 6.03 -8.09
CA VAL A 160 0.13 6.41 -7.02
C VAL A 160 -0.18 5.64 -5.74
N LEU A 161 -1.46 5.50 -5.36
CA LEU A 161 -1.83 4.76 -4.15
C LEU A 161 -1.58 3.26 -4.30
N SER A 162 -1.83 2.69 -5.48
CA SER A 162 -1.46 1.30 -5.79
C SER A 162 0.06 1.09 -5.78
N ALA A 163 0.84 2.05 -6.30
CA ALA A 163 2.30 1.97 -6.25
C ALA A 163 2.82 2.02 -4.81
N TYR A 164 2.29 2.91 -3.96
CA TYR A 164 2.69 2.98 -2.56
C TYR A 164 2.29 1.72 -1.78
N SER A 165 1.05 1.25 -1.93
CA SER A 165 0.63 0.01 -1.26
C SER A 165 1.49 -1.20 -1.66
N LEU A 166 1.85 -1.30 -2.95
CA LEU A 166 2.78 -2.32 -3.44
C LEU A 166 4.16 -2.21 -2.79
N LEU A 167 4.72 -1.01 -2.68
CA LEU A 167 6.00 -0.79 -1.99
C LEU A 167 5.93 -1.21 -0.52
N PHE A 168 4.88 -0.81 0.20
CA PHE A 168 4.70 -1.18 1.60
C PHE A 168 4.53 -2.70 1.79
N MET A 169 3.79 -3.38 0.90
CA MET A 169 3.69 -4.83 0.90
C MET A 169 5.06 -5.50 0.70
N LEU A 170 5.86 -5.02 -0.26
CA LEU A 170 7.19 -5.59 -0.54
C LEU A 170 8.21 -5.29 0.56
N ILE A 171 8.15 -4.12 1.20
CA ILE A 171 8.96 -3.82 2.38
C ILE A 171 8.60 -4.79 3.51
N ALA A 172 7.31 -4.93 3.82
CA ALA A 172 6.87 -5.86 4.85
C ALA A 172 7.21 -7.32 4.50
N TYR A 173 7.15 -7.70 3.22
CA TYR A 173 7.52 -9.03 2.75
C TYR A 173 9.03 -9.31 2.87
N THR A 174 9.88 -8.36 2.47
CA THR A 174 11.35 -8.49 2.59
C THR A 174 11.77 -8.59 4.05
N VAL A 175 11.23 -7.71 4.88
CA VAL A 175 11.41 -7.71 6.32
C VAL A 175 10.92 -9.03 6.94
N GLY A 176 9.71 -9.48 6.62
CA GLY A 176 9.17 -10.73 7.13
C GLY A 176 10.04 -11.93 6.72
N SER A 177 10.58 -11.91 5.50
CA SER A 177 11.52 -12.93 5.03
C SER A 177 12.82 -12.93 5.84
N LEU A 178 13.37 -11.75 6.17
CA LEU A 178 14.56 -11.60 7.01
C LEU A 178 14.32 -12.07 8.45
N VAL A 179 13.17 -11.73 9.03
CA VAL A 179 12.77 -12.15 10.38
C VAL A 179 12.66 -13.67 10.47
N GLN A 180 12.17 -14.33 9.42
CA GLN A 180 12.11 -15.79 9.37
C GLN A 180 13.48 -16.44 9.22
N TRP A 181 14.41 -15.77 8.55
CA TRP A 181 15.79 -16.24 8.45
C TRP A 181 16.51 -16.20 9.79
N ASN A 182 16.35 -15.11 10.55
CA ASN A 182 16.86 -15.05 11.91
C ASN A 182 15.95 -14.17 12.79
N LYS A 183 15.45 -14.74 13.90
CA LYS A 183 14.59 -14.02 14.85
C LYS A 183 15.27 -12.79 15.48
N ALA A 184 16.60 -12.72 15.47
CA ALA A 184 17.35 -11.54 15.90
C ALA A 184 17.03 -10.27 15.08
N PHE A 185 16.56 -10.42 13.82
CA PHE A 185 16.12 -9.29 13.01
C PHE A 185 14.89 -8.57 13.57
N ILE A 186 14.12 -9.20 14.47
CA ILE A 186 13.01 -8.52 15.16
C ILE A 186 13.53 -7.35 15.99
N LEU A 187 14.64 -7.54 16.70
CA LEU A 187 15.26 -6.50 17.52
C LEU A 187 15.84 -5.38 16.64
N LEU A 188 16.51 -5.75 15.54
CA LEU A 188 17.03 -4.80 14.56
C LEU A 188 15.90 -3.95 13.95
N LEU A 189 14.76 -4.57 13.63
CA LEU A 189 13.60 -3.86 13.11
C LEU A 189 13.00 -2.89 14.12
N ALA A 190 12.89 -3.30 15.39
CA ALA A 190 12.41 -2.40 16.44
C ALA A 190 13.33 -1.17 16.57
N LEU A 191 14.65 -1.36 16.52
CA LEU A 191 15.62 -0.26 16.52
C LEU A 191 15.49 0.64 15.29
N LEU A 192 15.35 0.06 14.09
CA LEU A 192 15.13 0.83 12.86
C LEU A 192 13.84 1.64 12.90
N TRP A 193 12.76 1.06 13.43
CA TRP A 193 11.48 1.75 13.57
C TRP A 193 11.58 2.93 14.54
N ILE A 194 12.25 2.75 15.67
CA ILE A 194 12.50 3.83 16.63
C ILE A 194 13.37 4.92 15.98
N ALA A 195 14.47 4.55 15.32
CA ALA A 195 15.33 5.51 14.62
C ALA A 195 14.55 6.30 13.56
N PHE A 196 13.73 5.60 12.75
CA PHE A 196 12.90 6.22 11.72
C PHE A 196 11.87 7.18 12.30
N THR A 197 11.18 6.80 13.37
CA THR A 197 10.18 7.68 13.99
C THR A 197 10.81 8.93 14.61
N GLN A 198 11.97 8.79 15.25
CA GLN A 198 12.75 9.90 15.81
C GLN A 198 13.20 10.89 14.72
N THR A 199 13.75 10.41 13.60
CA THR A 199 14.22 11.30 12.53
C THR A 199 13.09 11.99 11.78
N THR A 200 11.93 11.32 11.64
CA THR A 200 10.87 11.77 10.73
C THR A 200 9.80 12.60 11.44
N PHE A 201 9.47 12.27 12.69
CA PHE A 201 8.40 12.97 13.44
C PHE A 201 8.92 13.93 14.51
N PHE A 202 10.14 13.70 15.03
CA PHE A 202 10.68 14.49 16.16
C PHE A 202 11.78 15.49 15.74
N SER A 203 12.28 15.44 14.50
CA SER A 203 13.25 16.43 14.01
C SER A 203 12.54 17.66 13.43
N THR A 204 12.47 18.72 14.23
CA THR A 204 11.74 19.98 13.95
C THR A 204 12.40 20.89 12.90
N GLY A 205 13.39 20.40 12.13
CA GLY A 205 14.33 21.28 11.42
C GLY A 205 14.23 21.33 9.89
N ASP A 206 13.84 20.24 9.21
CA ASP A 206 13.95 20.21 7.74
C ASP A 206 13.14 19.05 7.13
N SER A 207 11.81 19.20 7.04
CA SER A 207 10.90 18.21 6.42
C SER A 207 11.19 17.95 4.93
N SER A 208 12.14 18.69 4.34
CA SER A 208 12.55 18.62 2.93
C SER A 208 13.63 17.54 2.66
N LYS A 209 14.23 16.94 3.69
CA LYS A 209 15.39 16.02 3.54
C LYS A 209 15.10 14.56 3.93
N GLY A 210 13.85 14.23 4.22
CA GLY A 210 13.46 12.88 4.63
C GLY A 210 13.44 11.86 3.49
N VAL A 211 13.65 10.58 3.82
CA VAL A 211 13.51 9.46 2.86
C VAL A 211 12.12 9.42 2.21
N LEU A 212 11.09 9.88 2.94
CA LEU A 212 9.74 10.04 2.39
C LEU A 212 9.67 11.14 1.33
N TYR A 213 10.39 12.27 1.50
CA TYR A 213 10.40 13.39 0.54
C TYR A 213 10.92 12.97 -0.83
N PHE A 214 11.84 12.00 -0.86
CA PHE A 214 12.33 11.41 -2.10
C PHE A 214 11.21 10.81 -2.97
N PHE A 215 10.11 10.35 -2.37
CA PHE A 215 8.96 9.79 -3.07
C PHE A 215 7.80 10.79 -3.25
N TYR A 216 7.43 11.56 -2.21
CA TYR A 216 6.28 12.47 -2.31
C TYR A 216 6.62 13.85 -2.89
N GLY A 217 7.89 14.25 -2.94
CA GLY A 217 8.32 15.55 -3.48
C GLY A 217 8.41 15.61 -5.00
N GLU A 218 8.18 14.48 -5.69
CA GLU A 218 8.30 14.39 -7.14
C GLU A 218 7.03 14.86 -7.85
N THR A 219 7.16 15.85 -8.72
CA THR A 219 6.05 16.41 -9.51
C THR A 219 5.79 15.61 -10.80
N SER A 220 6.78 14.86 -11.30
CA SER A 220 6.68 14.10 -12.54
C SER A 220 6.29 12.64 -12.29
N ILE A 221 5.15 12.23 -12.86
CA ILE A 221 4.64 10.87 -12.75
C ILE A 221 5.62 9.83 -13.31
N LEU A 222 6.35 10.16 -14.37
CA LEU A 222 7.29 9.25 -15.03
C LEU A 222 8.51 8.97 -14.14
N LEU A 223 9.06 10.01 -13.51
CA LEU A 223 10.17 9.87 -12.55
C LEU A 223 9.71 9.07 -11.33
N PHE A 224 8.51 9.33 -10.83
CA PHE A 224 7.91 8.55 -9.76
C PHE A 224 7.81 7.06 -10.14
N THR A 225 7.29 6.72 -11.32
CA THR A 225 7.20 5.33 -11.79
C THR A 225 8.57 4.65 -11.87
N LEU A 226 9.59 5.33 -12.37
CA LEU A 226 10.94 4.79 -12.45
C LEU A 226 11.52 4.49 -11.06
N LYS A 227 11.35 5.42 -10.11
CA LYS A 227 11.77 5.23 -8.71
C LYS A 227 11.07 4.04 -8.07
N VAL A 228 9.76 3.92 -8.27
CA VAL A 228 8.97 2.79 -7.78
C VAL A 228 9.47 1.49 -8.38
N LEU A 229 9.62 1.39 -9.70
CA LEU A 229 10.10 0.16 -10.36
C LEU A 229 11.49 -0.26 -9.86
N LEU A 230 12.40 0.70 -9.67
CA LEU A 230 13.74 0.45 -9.13
C LEU A 230 13.64 -0.08 -7.69
N ALA A 231 12.85 0.57 -6.84
CA ALA A 231 12.64 0.12 -5.46
C ALA A 231 12.00 -1.28 -5.40
N VAL A 232 11.02 -1.56 -6.26
CA VAL A 232 10.39 -2.89 -6.40
C VAL A 232 11.42 -3.94 -6.80
N ALA A 233 12.26 -3.66 -7.79
CA ALA A 233 13.29 -4.58 -8.24
C ALA A 233 14.31 -4.90 -7.13
N ILE A 234 14.76 -3.89 -6.38
CA ILE A 234 15.67 -4.07 -5.23
C ILE A 234 14.99 -4.90 -4.13
N LEU A 235 13.78 -4.53 -3.72
CA LEU A 235 13.07 -5.21 -2.65
C LEU A 235 12.76 -6.66 -3.04
N PHE A 236 12.17 -6.89 -4.19
CA PHE A 236 11.84 -8.24 -4.65
C PHE A 236 13.11 -9.10 -4.84
N GLY A 237 14.17 -8.54 -5.43
CA GLY A 237 15.46 -9.21 -5.57
C GLY A 237 16.09 -9.60 -4.23
N SER A 238 16.02 -8.71 -3.23
CA SER A 238 16.50 -9.00 -1.86
C SER A 238 15.72 -10.11 -1.18
N SER A 239 14.38 -10.11 -1.28
CA SER A 239 13.55 -11.18 -0.72
C SER A 239 13.81 -12.53 -1.40
N PHE A 240 14.01 -12.52 -2.72
CA PHE A 240 14.36 -13.72 -3.48
C PHE A 240 15.67 -14.33 -2.96
N TRP A 241 16.69 -13.50 -2.73
CA TRP A 241 17.99 -13.95 -2.21
C TRP A 241 17.89 -14.57 -0.81
N VAL A 242 17.13 -13.94 0.09
CA VAL A 242 16.92 -14.43 1.47
C VAL A 242 16.14 -15.74 1.46
N THR A 243 15.05 -15.81 0.70
CA THR A 243 14.19 -17.01 0.66
C THR A 243 14.92 -18.21 0.06
N ASN A 244 15.83 -18.00 -0.89
CA ASN A 244 16.63 -19.09 -1.47
C ASN A 244 17.54 -19.78 -0.44
N ARG A 245 17.95 -19.06 0.63
CA ARG A 245 18.75 -19.60 1.74
C ARG A 245 17.91 -20.31 2.80
N LEU A 246 16.66 -19.92 2.97
CA LEU A 246 15.73 -20.47 3.98
C LEU A 246 15.26 -21.89 3.67
N GLU A 247 15.31 -22.31 2.41
CA GLU A 247 14.83 -23.63 1.97
C GLU A 247 15.93 -24.71 1.92
N VAL A 248 17.15 -24.41 2.35
CA VAL A 248 18.15 -25.46 2.60
C VAL A 248 17.84 -26.04 3.98
N ARG A 249 17.12 -27.18 3.95
CA ARG A 249 16.80 -28.04 5.09
C ARG A 249 17.97 -28.11 6.07
N ASN A 250 17.79 -27.58 7.27
CA ASN A 250 18.36 -28.26 8.43
C ASN A 250 17.34 -29.35 8.81
N PRO A 251 17.76 -30.63 8.88
CA PRO A 251 16.92 -31.70 9.42
C PRO A 251 16.50 -31.42 10.86
#